data_AF-A0AAD5F2N9-F1
#
_entry.id   AF-A0AAD5F2N9-F1
#
_cell.length_a   1.000
_cell.length_b   1.000
_cell.length_c   1.000
_cell.angle_alpha   90.00
_cell.angle_beta   90.00
_cell.angle_gamma   90.00
#
_symmetry.space_group_name_H-M   'P 1'
#
loop_
_entity.id
_entity.type
_entity.pdbx_description
1 polymer ?
#
loop_
_entity_poly.entity_id
_entity_poly.type
_entity_poly.pdbx_seq_one_letter_code
_entity_poly.pdbx_strand_id
1 'polypeptide(L)'
;MITNTIRAQYGGPSQDTFIYSKPYTKRLDNFRMPTDYQPLKFMQFDGKGNPKQHVAHFIEMCNSASTNDDYLVKQFVRSLRGTALNWYIDLEPESIDSWEQMEREFLNHFYSTRRSVSMLELTSTK
;
A
#
# COMPACT_ATOMS: atom_id res chain seq x y z
N MET A 1 -46.78 -37.36 14.73
CA MET A 1 -46.70 -36.03 15.37
C MET A 1 -45.26 -35.85 15.86
N ILE A 2 -44.44 -35.03 15.22
CA ILE A 2 -44.15 -33.59 15.47
C ILE A 2 -42.70 -33.49 16.03
N THR A 3 -42.01 -32.49 15.51
CA THR A 3 -40.58 -32.13 15.48
C THR A 3 -39.97 -31.67 16.82
N ASN A 4 -38.63 -31.68 16.95
CA ASN A 4 -37.81 -30.45 16.99
C ASN A 4 -36.30 -30.66 17.26
N THR A 5 -35.55 -29.84 16.52
CA THR A 5 -34.10 -29.62 16.41
C THR A 5 -33.49 -28.94 17.64
N ILE A 6 -32.24 -29.27 18.01
CA ILE A 6 -31.29 -28.30 18.58
C ILE A 6 -29.90 -28.47 17.94
N ARG A 7 -29.51 -27.41 17.22
CA ARG A 7 -28.18 -27.09 16.69
C ARG A 7 -27.33 -26.54 17.83
N ALA A 8 -26.20 -27.16 18.14
CA ALA A 8 -25.13 -26.53 18.91
C ALA A 8 -23.89 -26.43 18.02
N GLN A 9 -23.64 -25.21 17.54
CA GLN A 9 -22.37 -24.81 16.96
C GLN A 9 -21.36 -24.73 18.09
N TYR A 10 -20.29 -25.52 18.03
CA TYR A 10 -19.06 -25.16 18.71
C TYR A 10 -18.20 -24.44 17.68
N GLY A 11 -18.21 -23.11 17.78
CA GLY A 11 -17.31 -22.26 17.01
C GLY A 11 -15.89 -22.77 17.17
N GLY A 12 -15.27 -23.15 16.06
CA GLY A 12 -13.83 -23.33 16.01
C GLY A 12 -13.17 -22.02 16.45
N PRO A 13 -11.97 -22.07 17.04
CA PRO A 13 -11.24 -20.85 17.36
C PRO A 13 -11.09 -20.06 16.06
N SER A 14 -11.76 -18.91 16.00
CA SER A 14 -11.45 -17.87 15.04
C SER A 14 -10.01 -17.48 15.29
N GLN A 15 -9.10 -18.07 14.51
CA GLN A 15 -7.71 -17.64 14.43
C GLN A 15 -7.71 -16.28 13.72
N ASP A 16 -8.12 -15.26 14.46
CA ASP A 16 -7.97 -13.86 14.12
C ASP A 16 -6.49 -13.52 14.31
N THR A 17 -5.66 -14.03 13.41
CA THR A 17 -4.21 -14.03 13.58
C THR A 17 -3.52 -13.49 12.34
N PHE A 18 -3.83 -12.26 11.92
CA PHE A 18 -2.88 -11.33 11.28
C PHE A 18 -3.42 -9.89 11.37
N ILE A 19 -2.86 -9.05 12.26
CA ILE A 19 -3.20 -7.61 12.35
C ILE A 19 -2.82 -6.84 11.07
N TYR A 20 -1.81 -7.34 10.33
CA TYR A 20 -1.37 -6.77 9.06
C TYR A 20 -1.66 -7.74 7.91
N SER A 21 -2.43 -7.27 6.94
CA SER A 21 -2.68 -7.97 5.68
C SER A 21 -2.02 -7.20 4.54
N LYS A 22 -1.39 -7.93 3.60
CA LYS A 22 -0.75 -7.29 2.45
C LYS A 22 -1.83 -6.68 1.55
N PRO A 23 -1.67 -5.41 1.13
CA PRO A 23 -2.66 -4.77 0.28
C PRO A 23 -2.62 -5.27 -1.16
N TYR A 24 -1.57 -5.99 -1.55
CA TYR A 24 -1.46 -6.56 -2.88
C TYR A 24 -1.88 -8.03 -2.96
N THR A 25 -2.28 -8.46 -4.16
CA THR A 25 -2.80 -9.81 -4.42
C THR A 25 -1.78 -10.92 -4.14
N LYS A 26 -2.27 -12.16 -3.95
CA LYS A 26 -1.42 -13.35 -3.81
C LYS A 26 -0.53 -13.60 -5.02
N ARG A 27 -0.94 -13.18 -6.22
CA ARG A 27 -0.13 -13.24 -7.45
C ARG A 27 1.18 -12.47 -7.25
N LEU A 28 1.07 -11.24 -6.74
CA LEU A 28 2.20 -10.40 -6.38
C LEU A 28 2.98 -10.97 -5.21
N ASP A 29 2.34 -11.56 -4.21
CA ASP A 29 3.08 -12.15 -3.10
C ASP A 29 3.96 -13.34 -3.53
N ASN A 30 3.47 -14.14 -4.47
CA ASN A 30 4.19 -15.29 -5.04
C ASN A 30 5.31 -14.90 -6.01
N PHE A 31 5.38 -13.64 -6.46
CA PHE A 31 6.48 -13.15 -7.30
C PHE A 31 7.82 -13.29 -6.56
N ARG A 32 8.76 -14.03 -7.14
CA ARG A 32 10.10 -14.24 -6.57
C ARG A 32 11.03 -13.13 -7.04
N MET A 33 11.76 -12.55 -6.10
CA MET A 33 12.83 -11.61 -6.42
C MET A 33 13.95 -12.32 -7.19
N PRO A 34 14.68 -11.61 -8.07
CA PRO A 34 15.88 -12.14 -8.71
C PRO A 34 16.90 -12.64 -7.67
N THR A 35 17.67 -13.67 -8.03
CA THR A 35 18.63 -14.32 -7.11
C THR A 35 19.79 -13.40 -6.71
N ASP A 36 20.13 -12.44 -7.56
CA ASP A 36 21.16 -11.42 -7.39
C ASP A 36 20.62 -10.11 -6.78
N TYR A 37 19.43 -10.16 -6.19
CA TYR A 37 18.77 -9.01 -5.60
C TYR A 37 19.61 -8.33 -4.51
N GLN A 38 19.91 -7.05 -4.72
CA GLN A 38 20.45 -6.18 -3.67
C GLN A 38 19.35 -5.26 -3.13
N PRO A 39 19.10 -5.25 -1.82
CA PRO A 39 18.16 -4.32 -1.21
C PRO A 39 18.52 -2.87 -1.49
N LEU A 40 17.68 -2.18 -2.27
CA LEU A 40 17.81 -0.74 -2.49
C LEU A 40 17.52 0.03 -1.21
N LYS A 41 18.28 1.11 -0.99
CA LYS A 41 18.00 2.10 0.06
C LYS A 41 17.19 3.23 -0.54
N PHE A 42 15.89 3.21 -0.33
CA PHE A 42 14.99 4.24 -0.83
C PHE A 42 15.06 5.51 0.02
N MET A 43 14.92 6.66 -0.64
CA MET A 43 14.47 7.87 0.05
C MET A 43 13.05 7.63 0.52
N GLN A 44 12.80 7.84 1.82
CA GLN A 44 11.50 7.59 2.40
C GLN A 44 10.60 8.82 2.35
N PHE A 45 9.36 8.63 1.89
CA PHE A 45 8.30 9.61 1.90
C PHE A 45 7.46 9.48 3.15
N ASP A 46 7.27 10.57 3.89
CA ASP A 46 6.48 10.61 5.13
C ASP A 46 5.05 11.13 4.95
N GLY A 47 4.63 11.36 3.71
CA GLY A 47 3.36 12.03 3.38
C GLY A 47 3.52 13.52 3.07
N LYS A 48 4.71 14.10 3.30
CA LYS A 48 5.04 15.50 2.99
C LYS A 48 5.96 15.57 1.78
N GLY A 49 5.92 16.70 1.06
CA GLY A 49 6.64 16.83 -0.22
C GLY A 49 5.78 16.45 -1.44
N ASN A 50 6.33 16.52 -2.65
CA ASN A 50 5.59 16.29 -3.89
C ASN A 50 5.45 14.77 -4.15
N PRO A 51 4.22 14.20 -4.12
CA PRO A 51 4.04 12.76 -4.33
C PRO A 51 4.48 12.28 -5.72
N LYS A 52 4.30 13.11 -6.77
CA LYS A 52 4.75 12.77 -8.13
C LYS A 52 6.27 12.68 -8.23
N GLN A 53 6.96 13.58 -7.53
CA GLN A 53 8.42 13.56 -7.48
C GLN A 53 8.92 12.30 -6.75
N HIS A 54 8.26 11.91 -5.66
CA HIS A 54 8.56 10.65 -4.96
C HIS A 54 8.41 9.43 -5.88
N VAL A 55 7.29 9.34 -6.60
CA VAL A 55 7.04 8.25 -7.57
C VAL A 55 8.12 8.20 -8.64
N ALA A 56 8.47 9.34 -9.25
CA ALA A 56 9.52 9.39 -10.27
C ALA A 56 10.88 8.92 -9.74
N HIS A 57 11.29 9.37 -8.55
CA HIS A 57 12.53 8.90 -7.93
C HIS A 57 12.49 7.42 -7.56
N PHE A 58 11.35 6.91 -7.09
CA PHE A 58 11.19 5.50 -6.77
C PHE A 58 11.35 4.62 -8.02
N ILE A 59 10.69 4.98 -9.13
CA ILE A 59 10.79 4.27 -10.40
C ILE A 59 12.24 4.26 -10.89
N GLU A 60 12.91 5.42 -10.89
CA GLU A 60 14.31 5.52 -11.33
C GLU A 60 15.26 4.67 -10.49
N MET A 61 15.06 4.64 -9.16
CA MET A 61 15.84 3.78 -8.27
C MET A 61 15.60 2.29 -8.53
N CYS A 62 14.39 1.92 -8.93
CA CYS A 62 14.03 0.56 -9.28
C CYS A 62 14.49 0.18 -10.70
N ASN A 63 14.77 1.15 -11.57
CA ASN A 63 15.03 0.98 -13.01
C ASN A 63 16.35 0.25 -13.29
N SER A 64 16.35 -1.07 -13.10
CA SER A 64 17.28 -1.99 -13.72
C SER A 64 16.69 -2.51 -15.04
N ALA A 65 17.53 -3.04 -15.93
CA ALA A 65 17.17 -3.50 -17.28
C ALA A 65 16.05 -4.57 -17.35
N SER A 66 15.47 -5.00 -16.22
CA SER A 66 14.41 -6.00 -16.09
C SER A 66 13.34 -5.65 -15.05
N THR A 67 13.10 -4.35 -14.80
CA THR A 67 12.11 -3.92 -13.80
C THR A 67 10.70 -4.37 -14.19
N ASN A 68 10.13 -5.28 -13.41
CA ASN A 68 8.76 -5.77 -13.57
C ASN A 68 7.82 -4.91 -12.70
N ASP A 69 6.61 -4.58 -13.19
CA ASP A 69 5.59 -3.86 -12.41
C ASP A 69 5.31 -4.54 -11.06
N ASP A 70 5.35 -5.88 -11.02
CA ASP A 70 5.17 -6.67 -9.80
C ASP A 70 6.28 -6.37 -8.76
N TYR A 71 7.50 -6.10 -9.24
CA TYR A 71 8.63 -5.71 -8.40
C TYR A 71 8.39 -4.31 -7.80
N LEU A 72 7.88 -3.37 -8.60
CA LEU A 72 7.57 -2.01 -8.12
C LEU A 72 6.55 -2.05 -6.98
N VAL A 73 5.46 -2.80 -7.12
CA VAL A 73 4.43 -2.92 -6.08
C VAL A 73 5.01 -3.45 -4.76
N LYS A 74 5.83 -4.51 -4.82
CA LYS A 74 6.42 -5.12 -3.62
C LYS A 74 7.43 -4.23 -2.92
N GLN A 75 8.19 -3.43 -3.68
CA GLN A 75 9.22 -2.57 -3.10
C GLN A 75 8.66 -1.26 -2.57
N PHE A 76 7.50 -0.81 -3.05
CA PHE A 76 6.99 0.52 -2.76
C PHE A 76 6.88 0.83 -1.26
N VAL A 77 6.41 -0.12 -0.45
CA VAL A 77 6.27 0.04 1.02
C VAL A 77 7.58 0.46 1.70
N ARG A 78 8.73 0.06 1.16
CA ARG A 78 10.05 0.38 1.72
C ARG A 78 10.47 1.83 1.49
N SER A 79 9.80 2.49 0.55
CA SER A 79 9.94 3.91 0.27
C SER A 79 9.01 4.79 1.13
N LEU A 80 8.21 4.20 2.03
CA LEU A 80 7.25 4.91 2.86
C LEU A 80 7.65 4.90 4.34
N ARG A 81 7.27 5.96 5.05
CA ARG A 81 7.37 6.06 6.52
C ARG A 81 6.23 6.91 7.08
N GLY A 82 6.05 6.93 8.39
CA GLY A 82 5.09 7.82 9.06
C GLY A 82 3.68 7.73 8.47
N THR A 83 3.08 8.87 8.16
CA THR A 83 1.71 8.95 7.61
C THR A 83 1.56 8.17 6.30
N ALA A 84 2.58 8.15 5.45
CA ALA A 84 2.52 7.39 4.21
C ALA A 84 2.53 5.87 4.43
N LEU A 85 3.28 5.39 5.43
CA LEU A 85 3.25 3.98 5.79
C LEU A 85 1.91 3.61 6.44
N ASN A 86 1.34 4.50 7.26
CA ASN A 86 0.01 4.29 7.85
C ASN A 86 -1.06 4.16 6.77
N TRP A 87 -1.07 5.05 5.78
CA TRP A 87 -1.97 4.92 4.63
C TRP A 87 -1.83 3.57 3.91
N TYR A 88 -0.60 3.08 3.74
CA TYR A 88 -0.35 1.82 3.05
C TYR A 88 -0.88 0.61 3.82
N ILE A 89 -0.76 0.59 5.16
CA ILE A 89 -1.27 -0.52 5.98
C ILE A 89 -2.80 -0.49 6.10
N ASP A 90 -3.43 0.66 5.87
CA ASP A 90 -4.89 0.85 5.90
C ASP A 90 -5.57 0.55 4.56
N LEU A 91 -4.79 0.24 3.50
CA LEU A 91 -5.33 -0.20 2.22
C LEU A 91 -6.09 -1.52 2.39
N GLU A 92 -7.17 -1.68 1.62
CA GLU A 92 -7.96 -2.91 1.62
C GLU A 92 -7.07 -4.10 1.20
N PRO A 93 -7.12 -5.25 1.92
CA PRO A 93 -6.33 -6.42 1.57
C PRO A 93 -6.60 -6.89 0.14
N GLU A 94 -5.56 -7.34 -0.55
CA GLU A 94 -5.64 -7.83 -1.95
C GLU A 94 -6.26 -6.83 -2.96
N SER A 95 -6.36 -5.54 -2.63
CA SER A 95 -6.91 -4.49 -3.51
C SER A 95 -5.96 -4.02 -4.62
N ILE A 96 -4.66 -4.26 -4.47
CA ILE A 96 -3.64 -3.85 -5.44
C ILE A 96 -3.12 -5.05 -6.24
N ASP A 97 -3.36 -5.06 -7.54
CA ASP A 97 -2.85 -6.10 -8.45
C ASP A 97 -1.82 -5.58 -9.47
N SER A 98 -1.59 -4.27 -9.56
CA SER A 98 -0.61 -3.69 -10.49
C SER A 98 0.07 -2.43 -9.95
N TRP A 99 1.20 -2.06 -10.57
CA TRP A 99 1.88 -0.80 -10.27
C TRP A 99 0.99 0.41 -10.55
N GLU A 100 0.25 0.40 -11.67
CA GLU A 100 -0.69 1.46 -12.03
C GLU A 100 -1.73 1.69 -10.92
N GLN A 101 -2.27 0.63 -10.32
CA GLN A 101 -3.21 0.73 -9.22
C GLN A 101 -2.56 1.33 -7.97
N MET A 102 -1.36 0.85 -7.59
CA MET A 102 -0.59 1.40 -6.47
C MET A 102 -0.33 2.91 -6.63
N GLU A 103 0.17 3.30 -7.80
CA GLU A 103 0.48 4.70 -8.13
C GLU A 103 -0.78 5.57 -8.06
N ARG A 104 -1.88 5.10 -8.65
CA ARG A 104 -3.15 5.83 -8.64
C ARG A 104 -3.67 6.05 -7.22
N GLU A 105 -3.74 5.02 -6.39
CA GLU A 105 -4.22 5.14 -5.01
C GLU A 105 -3.32 6.07 -4.19
N PHE A 106 -2.00 5.95 -4.33
CA PHE A 106 -1.03 6.81 -3.67
C PHE A 106 -1.21 8.28 -4.06
N LEU A 107 -1.29 8.57 -5.37
CA LEU A 107 -1.46 9.94 -5.85
C LEU A 107 -2.83 10.49 -5.47
N ASN A 108 -3.90 9.70 -5.52
CA ASN A 108 -5.23 10.12 -5.09
C ASN A 108 -5.22 10.59 -3.62
N HIS A 109 -4.52 9.89 -2.74
CA HIS A 109 -4.45 10.22 -1.31
C HIS A 109 -3.55 11.45 -1.03
N PHE A 110 -2.31 11.45 -1.54
CA PHE A 110 -1.32 12.48 -1.17
C PHE A 110 -1.33 13.72 -2.08
N TYR A 111 -1.92 13.65 -3.27
CA TYR A 111 -2.06 14.80 -4.15
C TYR A 111 -3.31 15.64 -3.79
N SER A 112 -4.41 14.97 -3.40
CA SER A 112 -5.66 15.64 -3.00
C SER A 112 -5.52 16.43 -1.70
N THR A 113 -4.78 15.89 -0.73
CA THR A 113 -4.50 16.56 0.55
C THR A 113 -3.72 17.86 0.38
N ARG A 114 -2.81 17.96 -0.60
CA ARG A 114 -2.11 19.22 -0.91
C ARG A 114 -3.03 20.33 -1.42
N ARG A 115 -4.02 20.00 -2.25
CA ARG A 115 -4.98 21.00 -2.76
C ARG A 115 -5.92 21.48 -1.65
N SER A 116 -6.30 20.60 -0.73
CA SER A 116 -7.12 20.97 0.43
C SER A 116 -6.36 21.87 1.41
N VAL A 117 -5.11 21.53 1.76
CA VAL A 117 -4.30 22.35 2.70
C VAL A 117 -3.99 23.72 2.09
N SER A 118 -3.72 23.82 0.79
CA SER A 118 -3.49 25.08 0.09
C SER A 118 -4.68 26.05 0.12
N MET A 119 -5.92 25.56 0.24
CA MET A 119 -7.11 26.41 0.31
C MET A 119 -7.40 26.92 1.73
N LEU A 120 -6.98 26.18 2.76
CA LEU A 120 -7.21 26.52 4.16
C LEU A 120 -6.19 27.54 4.71
N GLU A 121 -4.98 27.61 4.17
CA GLU A 121 -3.99 28.61 4.59
C GLU A 121 -4.29 30.02 4.07
N LEU A 122 -5.10 30.17 3.01
CA LEU A 122 -5.39 31.47 2.39
C LEU A 122 -6.54 32.25 3.04
N THR A 123 -7.34 31.64 3.92
CA THR A 123 -8.47 32.31 4.59
C THR A 123 -8.13 32.82 5.99
N SER A 124 -6.89 32.64 6.46
CA SER A 124 -6.39 33.23 7.71
C SER A 124 -5.38 34.33 7.43
N THR A 125 -5.86 35.44 6.85
CA THR A 125 -5.18 36.73 6.98
C THR A 125 -6.08 37.62 7.81
N LYS A 126 -5.56 37.99 8.99
CA LYS A 126 -6.17 38.88 9.95
C LYS A 126 -5.84 40.33 9.59
#